data_AF-O70388-F1
#
_entry.id   AF-O70388-F1
#
_cell.length_a   1.000
_cell.length_b   1.000
_cell.length_c   1.000
_cell.angle_alpha   90.00
_cell.angle_beta   90.00
_cell.angle_gamma   90.00
#
_symmetry.space_group_name_H-M   'P 1'
#
loop_
_entity.id
_entity.type
_entity.pdbx_description
1 polymer ?
#
loop_
_entity_poly.entity_id
_entity_poly.type
_entity_poly.pdbx_seq_one_letter_code
_entity_poly.pdbx_strand_id
1 'polypeptide(L)' 'WKVLPQGMLNGPTLCQDFVQKPLEITHKQFLQSIIYHYVDDLLLAS' A
#
# COMPACT_ATOMS: atom_id res chain seq x y z
N TRP A 1 5.06 10.00 -20.04
CA TRP A 1 5.64 9.49 -18.77
C TRP A 1 5.03 8.13 -18.47
N LYS A 2 5.85 7.13 -18.09
CA LYS A 2 5.41 5.75 -17.83
C LYS A 2 5.25 5.44 -16.32
N VAL A 3 5.86 6.25 -15.46
CA VAL A 3 5.84 6.12 -13.99
C VAL A 3 5.53 7.46 -13.34
N LEU A 4 5.11 7.44 -12.07
CA LEU A 4 4.82 8.62 -11.26
C LEU A 4 6.04 9.56 -11.20
N PRO A 5 5.90 10.84 -11.58
CA PRO A 5 7.00 11.79 -11.53
C PRO A 5 7.34 12.14 -10.07
N GLN A 6 8.62 12.14 -9.75
CA GLN A 6 9.11 12.58 -8.44
C GLN A 6 8.79 14.07 -8.22
N GLY A 7 8.38 14.43 -7.02
CA GLY A 7 8.00 15.81 -6.67
C GLY A 7 6.53 16.15 -6.96
N MET A 8 5.71 15.20 -7.40
CA MET A 8 4.26 15.39 -7.46
C MET A 8 3.67 15.41 -6.05
N LEU A 9 2.99 16.51 -5.70
CA LEU A 9 2.39 16.72 -4.37
C LEU A 9 1.48 15.54 -3.95
N ASN A 10 0.73 15.00 -4.92
CA ASN A 10 -0.22 13.89 -4.70
C ASN A 10 0.39 12.52 -5.00
N GLY A 11 1.67 12.45 -5.34
CA GLY A 11 2.37 11.18 -5.62
C GLY A 11 2.24 10.18 -4.48
N PRO A 12 2.48 10.57 -3.22
CA PRO A 12 2.34 9.68 -2.07
C PRO A 12 0.91 9.16 -1.89
N THR A 13 -0.10 10.04 -2.00
CA THR A 13 -1.51 9.66 -1.85
C THR A 13 -1.93 8.67 -2.95
N LEU A 14 -1.52 8.93 -4.20
CA LEU A 14 -1.87 8.07 -5.33
C LEU A 14 -1.21 6.68 -5.22
N CYS A 15 0.04 6.62 -4.73
CA CYS A 15 0.71 5.35 -4.43
C CYS A 15 0.00 4.60 -3.31
N GLN A 16 -0.38 5.27 -2.22
CA GLN A 16 -1.10 4.65 -1.11
C GLN A 16 -2.43 4.05 -1.55
N ASP A 17 -3.26 4.79 -2.30
CA ASP A 17 -4.54 4.29 -2.82
C ASP A 17 -4.36 3.09 -3.76
N PHE A 18 -3.27 3.07 -4.53
CA PHE A 18 -2.96 1.95 -5.41
C PHE A 18 -2.54 0.70 -4.63
N VAL A 19 -1.71 0.86 -3.59
CA VAL A 19 -1.23 -0.24 -2.74
C VAL A 19 -2.31 -0.75 -1.79
N GLN A 20 -3.24 0.10 -1.35
CA GLN A 20 -4.29 -0.30 -0.41
C GLN A 20 -5.27 -1.32 -0.99
N LYS A 21 -5.60 -1.23 -2.28
CA LYS A 21 -6.52 -2.18 -2.96
C LYS A 21 -6.06 -3.64 -2.87
N PRO A 22 -4.83 -4.01 -3.28
CA PRO A 22 -4.34 -5.37 -3.11
C PRO A 22 -4.18 -5.73 -1.64
N LEU A 23 -3.82 -4.78 -0.77
CA LEU A 23 -3.68 -5.01 0.67
C LEU A 23 -4.99 -5.46 1.33
N GLU A 24 -6.11 -4.84 0.98
CA GLU A 24 -7.44 -5.23 1.46
C GLU A 24 -7.82 -6.65 1.01
N ILE A 25 -7.44 -7.04 -0.21
CA ILE A 25 -7.68 -8.39 -0.72
C ILE A 25 -6.84 -9.39 0.09
N THR A 26 -5.56 -9.08 0.33
CA THR A 26 -4.66 -9.91 1.14
C THR A 26 -5.17 -10.04 2.57
N HIS A 27 -5.62 -8.95 3.20
CA HIS A 27 -6.17 -8.99 4.56
C HIS A 27 -7.41 -9.90 4.67
N LYS A 28 -8.29 -9.91 3.65
CA LYS A 28 -9.44 -10.81 3.62
C LYS A 28 -9.05 -12.29 3.49
N GLN A 29 -7.91 -12.59 2.87
CA GLN A 29 -7.38 -13.95 2.77
C GLN A 29 -6.67 -14.40 4.06
N PHE A 30 -6.07 -13.46 4.79
CA PHE A 30 -5.29 -13.70 5.99
C PHE A 30 -5.85 -12.90 7.18
N LEU A 31 -7.10 -13.20 7.57
CA LEU A 31 -7.79 -12.51 8.68
C LEU A 31 -7.08 -12.63 10.04
N GLN A 32 -6.15 -13.57 10.17
CA GLN A 32 -5.39 -13.80 11.40
C GLN A 32 -4.10 -12.96 11.44
N SER A 33 -3.71 -12.37 10.30
CA SER A 33 -2.46 -11.62 10.18
C SER A 33 -2.70 -10.13 10.35
N ILE A 34 -1.84 -9.48 11.15
CA ILE A 34 -1.80 -8.03 11.28
C ILE A 34 -0.98 -7.49 10.11
N ILE A 35 -1.62 -6.66 9.28
CA ILE A 35 -0.99 -5.97 8.16
C ILE A 35 -0.87 -4.49 8.51
N TYR A 36 0.36 -3.96 8.53
CA TYR A 36 0.63 -2.54 8.77
C TYR A 36 1.42 -1.96 7.60
N HIS A 37 0.88 -0.92 6.97
CA HIS A 37 1.50 -0.25 5.83
C HIS A 37 1.95 1.16 6.21
N TYR A 38 3.25 1.44 6.08
CA TYR A 38 3.85 2.73 6.35
C TYR A 38 4.66 3.22 5.15
N VAL A 39 4.07 4.14 4.39
CA VAL A 39 4.67 4.74 3.18
C VAL A 39 5.04 3.69 2.13
N ASP A 40 6.28 3.20 2.14
CA ASP A 40 6.82 2.19 1.22
C ASP A 40 7.10 0.84 1.93
N ASP A 41 6.94 0.79 3.26
CA ASP A 41 7.18 -0.39 4.08
C ASP A 41 5.88 -1.12 4.39
N LEU A 42 5.92 -2.46 4.31
CA LEU A 42 4.81 -3.33 4.70
C LEU A 42 5.26 -4.32 5.77
N LEU A 43 4.63 -4.25 6.94
CA LEU A 43 4.79 -5.20 8.03
C LEU A 43 3.65 -6.21 8.01
N LEU A 44 4.00 -7.49 8.05
CA LEU A 44 3.08 -8.62 8.15
C LEU A 44 3.45 -9.43 9.40
N ALA A 45 2.52 -9.57 10.34
CA ALA A 45 2.66 -10.44 11.50
C ALA A 45 1.51 -11.47 11.50
N SER A 46 1.80 -12.72 11.84
CA SER A 46 0.86 -13.86 11.87
C SER A 46 0.74 -14.40 13.28
#